data_AF-A0A9W8V0K5-F1
#
_entry.id   AF-A0A9W8V0K5-F1
#
_cell.length_a   1.000
_cell.length_b   1.000
_cell.length_c   1.000
_cell.angle_alpha   90.00
_cell.angle_beta   90.00
_cell.angle_gamma   90.00
#
_symmetry.space_group_name_H-M   'P 1'
#
loop_
_entity.id
_entity.type
_entity.pdbx_description
1 polymer ?
#
loop_
_entity_poly.entity_id
_entity_poly.type
_entity_poly.pdbx_seq_one_letter_code
_entity_poly.pdbx_strand_id
1 'polypeptide(L)'
;MLSSLTTKLALKKAGIPSDILDFQQQPEKSSKSNQDDQQPPQSWGSWMSIRSLPLTVQPWLNPPPPSVAVGRVPGIGDKAPVDRERRIVLGGRRRTLLVFLRCVGCAFAQKTFINLRTLSNRYGDALTCIAVSHASEQATQKWVSLLGGAWGVRVVIDEDRALYAAWGLGTGGMWYLFNPTTQVQGWKETGWLGEKVAGAIQRKGLDDKKVPKKAAALDDDDEDEDGPLTVMGNKWQEAGAFAIDGTGTVIWGGKAMRADDVMELEDGARILLA
;
A
#
# COMPACT_ATOMS: atom_id res chain seq x y z
N MET A 1 30.95 15.44 8.71
CA MET A 1 30.36 15.28 10.06
C MET A 1 29.64 16.57 10.47
N LEU A 2 28.40 16.77 10.00
CA LEU A 2 27.49 17.83 10.48
C LEU A 2 26.04 17.34 10.24
N SER A 3 25.62 16.26 10.89
CA SER A 3 24.20 15.87 10.95
C SER A 3 23.60 16.40 12.25
N SER A 4 23.17 17.66 12.21
CA SER A 4 22.60 18.37 13.36
C SER A 4 21.38 17.65 13.92
N LEU A 5 21.22 17.70 15.25
CA LEU A 5 20.09 17.15 16.01
C LEU A 5 18.70 17.39 15.40
N THR A 6 18.55 18.46 14.63
CA THR A 6 17.33 18.80 13.89
C THR A 6 16.93 17.74 12.86
N THR A 7 17.90 17.14 12.15
CA THR A 7 17.65 16.04 11.20
C THR A 7 17.18 14.79 11.93
N LYS A 8 17.77 14.49 13.10
CA LYS A 8 17.35 13.37 13.95
C LYS A 8 15.94 13.57 14.52
N LEU A 9 15.58 14.80 14.91
CA LEU A 9 14.22 15.13 15.34
C LEU A 9 13.21 15.02 14.19
N ALA A 10 13.57 15.47 12.98
CA ALA A 10 12.72 15.39 11.81
C ALA A 10 12.46 13.93 11.37
N LEU A 11 13.50 13.09 11.39
CA LEU A 11 13.41 11.66 11.12
C LEU A 11 12.55 10.93 12.18
N LYS A 12 12.74 11.27 13.47
CA LYS A 12 11.90 10.73 14.56
C LYS A 12 10.45 11.15 14.43
N LYS A 13 10.17 12.40 14.02
CA LYS A 13 8.81 12.91 13.77
C LYS A 13 8.18 12.32 12.51
N ALA A 14 9.00 11.86 11.55
CA ALA A 14 8.61 11.13 10.36
C ALA A 14 8.57 9.59 10.55
N GLY A 15 8.87 9.08 11.76
CA GLY A 15 8.85 7.65 12.09
C GLY A 15 10.01 6.84 11.48
N ILE A 16 11.10 7.49 11.09
CA ILE A 16 12.30 6.88 10.51
C ILE A 16 13.40 6.82 11.58
N PRO A 17 13.92 5.62 11.94
CA PRO A 17 15.07 5.49 12.83
C PRO A 17 16.30 6.25 12.29
N SER A 18 17.01 6.96 13.16
CA SER A 18 18.18 7.79 12.76
C SER A 18 19.35 6.99 12.18
N ASP A 19 19.38 5.69 12.44
CA ASP A 19 20.54 4.83 12.22
C ASP A 19 20.55 4.20 10.82
N ILE A 20 19.51 4.46 10.02
CA ILE A 20 19.37 3.95 8.64
C ILE A 20 20.28 4.70 7.65
N LEU A 21 20.81 5.87 8.02
CA LEU A 21 21.60 6.73 7.12
C LEU A 21 23.13 6.70 7.36
N ASP A 22 23.64 5.89 8.28
CA ASP A 22 25.09 5.72 8.46
C ASP A 22 25.66 4.76 7.41
N PHE A 23 25.87 5.29 6.21
CA PHE A 23 26.31 4.55 5.02
C PHE A 23 27.83 4.49 4.82
N GLN A 24 28.64 4.66 5.87
CA GLN A 24 30.09 4.81 5.69
C GLN A 24 30.92 4.16 6.79
N GLN A 25 31.07 2.84 6.72
CA GLN A 25 32.25 2.14 7.19
C GLN A 25 32.71 1.16 6.10
N GLN A 26 33.71 1.57 5.32
CA GLN A 26 34.50 0.63 4.51
C GLN A 26 35.31 -0.26 5.46
N PRO A 27 35.35 -1.59 5.25
CA PRO A 27 36.31 -2.42 5.98
C PRO A 27 37.69 -2.31 5.32
N GLU A 28 38.70 -2.06 6.14
CA GLU A 28 40.10 -2.02 5.72
C GLU A 28 40.58 -3.40 5.26
N LYS A 29 41.37 -3.39 4.19
CA LYS A 29 42.05 -4.56 3.63
C LYS A 29 43.14 -5.03 4.60
N SER A 30 43.09 -6.30 5.01
CA SER A 30 44.27 -7.02 5.46
C SER A 30 44.55 -8.21 4.53
N SER A 31 45.82 -8.31 4.14
CA SER A 31 46.39 -9.26 3.20
C SER A 31 46.60 -10.64 3.81
N LYS A 32 46.24 -11.72 3.09
CA LYS A 32 47.11 -12.88 2.80
C LYS A 32 46.42 -13.91 1.90
N SER A 33 47.26 -14.56 1.09
CA SER A 33 47.00 -15.49 -0.01
C SER A 33 46.52 -16.88 0.44
N ASN A 34 45.59 -17.49 -0.33
CA ASN A 34 45.83 -18.74 -1.06
C ASN A 34 44.64 -19.07 -2.00
N GLN A 35 44.98 -19.49 -3.23
CA GLN A 35 44.15 -20.29 -4.17
C GLN A 35 43.83 -21.65 -3.51
N ASP A 36 42.79 -22.41 -3.82
CA ASP A 36 41.85 -22.52 -4.94
C ASP A 36 40.67 -23.33 -4.37
N ASP A 37 39.42 -22.97 -4.66
CA ASP A 37 38.30 -23.91 -4.80
C ASP A 37 37.03 -23.15 -5.23
N GLN A 38 36.44 -23.64 -6.32
CA GLN A 38 35.25 -23.06 -6.94
C GLN A 38 34.00 -23.34 -6.10
N GLN A 39 33.51 -22.32 -5.40
CA GLN A 39 32.13 -22.18 -4.96
C GLN A 39 31.66 -20.75 -5.27
N PRO A 40 30.44 -20.53 -5.80
CA PRO A 40 29.93 -19.18 -5.97
C PRO A 40 29.83 -18.54 -4.57
N PRO A 41 30.40 -17.34 -4.36
CA PRO A 41 30.46 -16.77 -3.02
C PRO A 41 29.06 -16.45 -2.51
N GLN A 42 28.83 -16.97 -1.32
CA GLN A 42 27.61 -16.96 -0.54
C GLN A 42 26.94 -15.58 -0.49
N SER A 43 25.62 -15.65 -0.62
CA SER A 43 24.60 -14.65 -0.29
C SER A 43 25.01 -13.67 0.82
N TRP A 44 25.50 -12.50 0.40
CA TRP A 44 25.59 -11.31 1.25
C TRP A 44 24.18 -10.76 1.49
N GLY A 45 23.43 -11.27 2.47
CA GLY A 45 22.17 -10.61 2.83
C GLY A 45 21.27 -11.22 3.91
N SER A 46 21.45 -12.49 4.30
CA SER A 46 20.53 -13.15 5.25
C SER A 46 20.44 -12.50 6.64
N TRP A 47 21.36 -11.60 7.02
CA TRP A 47 21.36 -10.92 8.32
C TRP A 47 20.57 -9.60 8.35
N MET A 48 20.07 -9.12 7.20
CA MET A 48 19.08 -8.05 7.09
C MET A 48 17.69 -8.65 6.84
N SER A 49 17.26 -9.60 7.69
CA SER A 49 15.91 -10.13 7.58
C SER A 49 14.92 -8.98 7.78
N ILE A 50 14.22 -8.64 6.69
CA ILE A 50 13.16 -7.64 6.57
C ILE A 50 12.15 -7.70 7.74
N ARG A 51 12.01 -8.89 8.34
CA ARG A 51 11.16 -9.19 9.50
C ARG A 51 11.53 -8.43 10.79
N SER A 52 12.79 -8.05 10.96
CA SER A 52 13.25 -7.32 12.17
C SER A 52 12.93 -5.83 12.14
N LEU A 53 12.52 -5.31 10.98
CA LEU A 53 12.18 -3.90 10.83
C LEU A 53 10.75 -3.64 11.34
N PRO A 54 10.52 -2.55 12.09
CA PRO A 54 9.19 -2.15 12.52
C PRO A 54 8.20 -2.13 11.34
N LEU A 55 6.96 -2.58 11.54
CA LEU A 55 5.89 -2.55 10.54
C LEU A 55 5.62 -1.15 9.96
N THR A 56 6.10 -0.08 10.61
CA THR A 56 6.05 1.30 10.11
C THR A 56 7.09 1.60 9.02
N VAL A 57 8.18 0.83 8.97
CA VAL A 57 9.28 0.97 8.02
C VAL A 57 9.07 0.08 6.78
N GLN A 58 8.47 -1.10 6.94
CA GLN A 58 8.24 -2.05 5.85
C GLN A 58 7.52 -1.45 4.62
N PRO A 59 6.51 -0.56 4.76
CA PRO A 59 5.87 0.08 3.61
C PRO A 59 6.79 0.98 2.79
N TRP A 60 7.96 1.37 3.31
CA TRP A 60 8.97 2.15 2.58
C TRP A 60 9.95 1.29 1.79
N LEU A 61 9.99 -0.02 2.04
CA LEU A 61 10.80 -0.93 1.24
C LEU A 61 10.17 -1.12 -0.15
N ASN A 62 11.00 -1.42 -1.15
CA ASN A 62 10.49 -1.69 -2.50
C ASN A 62 9.67 -2.99 -2.43
N PRO A 63 8.38 -2.99 -2.80
CA PRO A 63 7.60 -4.21 -2.74
C PRO A 63 8.13 -5.21 -3.77
N PRO A 64 7.86 -6.52 -3.60
CA PRO A 64 8.02 -7.46 -4.69
C PRO A 64 7.25 -6.97 -5.93
N PRO A 65 7.58 -7.39 -7.15
CA PRO A 65 6.74 -7.09 -8.32
C PRO A 65 5.31 -7.64 -8.11
N PRO A 66 4.28 -7.01 -8.72
CA PRO A 66 2.91 -7.55 -8.66
C PRO A 66 2.85 -8.96 -9.24
N SER A 67 1.86 -9.75 -8.80
CA SER A 67 1.68 -11.15 -9.26
C SER A 67 1.39 -11.24 -10.77
N VAL A 68 0.93 -10.13 -11.37
CA VAL A 68 0.58 -10.01 -12.79
C VAL A 68 1.26 -8.78 -13.39
N ALA A 69 1.61 -8.87 -14.68
CA ALA A 69 2.13 -7.73 -15.44
C ALA A 69 1.15 -6.55 -15.42
N VAL A 70 1.69 -5.34 -15.21
CA VAL A 70 0.89 -4.11 -15.18
C VAL A 70 0.35 -3.82 -16.58
N GLY A 71 -0.98 -3.72 -16.68
CA GLY A 71 -1.69 -3.42 -17.91
C GLY A 71 -1.63 -1.94 -18.30
N ARG A 72 -2.37 -1.58 -19.35
CA ARG A 72 -2.57 -0.18 -19.73
C ARG A 72 -3.64 0.45 -18.84
N VAL A 73 -3.40 1.68 -18.39
CA VAL A 73 -4.42 2.48 -17.69
C VAL A 73 -5.63 2.72 -18.61
N PRO A 74 -6.86 2.36 -18.21
CA PRO A 74 -8.05 2.60 -19.01
C PRO A 74 -8.27 4.09 -19.29
N GLY A 75 -8.57 4.42 -20.54
CA GLY A 75 -8.99 5.75 -20.95
C GLY A 75 -10.50 5.94 -20.88
N ILE A 76 -10.94 7.19 -21.04
CA ILE A 76 -12.37 7.51 -21.19
C ILE A 76 -12.90 6.83 -22.47
N GLY A 77 -14.01 6.11 -22.34
CA GLY A 77 -14.63 5.32 -23.41
C GLY A 77 -14.18 3.85 -23.43
N ASP A 78 -13.10 3.49 -22.72
CA ASP A 78 -12.66 2.10 -22.62
C ASP A 78 -13.59 1.31 -21.69
N LYS A 79 -13.72 0.00 -21.95
CA LYS A 79 -14.38 -0.91 -21.00
C LYS A 79 -13.51 -1.09 -19.76
N ALA A 80 -14.18 -1.12 -18.60
CA ALA A 80 -13.51 -1.38 -17.34
C ALA A 80 -12.79 -2.74 -17.39
N PRO A 81 -11.48 -2.82 -17.03
CA PRO A 81 -10.74 -4.07 -16.99
C PRO A 81 -11.41 -5.09 -16.08
N VAL A 82 -11.41 -6.34 -16.53
CA VAL A 82 -11.89 -7.49 -15.76
C VAL A 82 -10.69 -8.11 -15.06
N ASP A 83 -10.75 -8.24 -13.75
CA ASP A 83 -9.74 -8.97 -12.98
C ASP A 83 -9.95 -10.48 -13.09
N ARG A 84 -8.84 -11.23 -12.99
CA ARG A 84 -8.84 -12.70 -13.12
C ARG A 84 -9.78 -13.37 -12.11
N GLU A 85 -9.88 -12.80 -10.92
CA GLU A 85 -10.67 -13.34 -9.81
C GLU A 85 -12.09 -12.77 -9.72
N ARG A 86 -12.44 -11.80 -10.59
CA ARG A 86 -13.76 -11.14 -10.62
C ARG A 86 -14.19 -10.60 -9.24
N ARG A 87 -13.25 -10.08 -8.45
CA ARG A 87 -13.49 -9.52 -7.11
C ARG A 87 -14.46 -8.35 -7.15
N ILE A 88 -14.47 -7.61 -8.27
CA ILE A 88 -15.40 -6.52 -8.55
C ILE A 88 -16.30 -6.85 -9.73
N VAL A 89 -17.59 -6.52 -9.59
CA VAL A 89 -18.56 -6.60 -10.67
C VAL A 89 -18.94 -5.16 -11.03
N LEU A 90 -18.60 -4.76 -12.24
CA LEU A 90 -18.84 -3.41 -12.75
C LEU A 90 -19.90 -3.45 -13.87
N GLY A 91 -20.76 -2.43 -13.91
CA GLY A 91 -21.89 -2.35 -14.83
C GLY A 91 -23.19 -2.88 -14.21
N GLY A 92 -24.07 -3.46 -15.04
CA GLY A 92 -25.37 -3.98 -14.57
C GLY A 92 -26.32 -2.89 -14.07
N ARG A 93 -26.33 -1.72 -14.74
CA ARG A 93 -27.07 -0.49 -14.39
C ARG A 93 -26.54 0.25 -13.15
N ARG A 94 -25.47 -0.22 -12.50
CA ARG A 94 -24.85 0.48 -11.36
C ARG A 94 -23.83 1.49 -11.85
N ARG A 95 -23.98 2.74 -11.40
CA ARG A 95 -22.99 3.81 -11.56
C ARG A 95 -21.96 3.63 -10.45
N THR A 96 -20.69 3.42 -10.78
CA THR A 96 -19.66 3.05 -9.81
C THR A 96 -18.51 4.03 -9.80
N LEU A 97 -18.17 4.52 -8.62
CA LEU A 97 -16.92 5.24 -8.36
C LEU A 97 -15.95 4.28 -7.69
N LEU A 98 -14.91 3.88 -8.43
CA LEU A 98 -13.89 2.92 -8.02
C LEU A 98 -12.61 3.67 -7.66
N VAL A 99 -12.09 3.47 -6.45
CA VAL A 99 -10.90 4.15 -5.93
C VAL A 99 -9.87 3.12 -5.49
N PHE A 100 -8.64 3.29 -5.95
CA PHE A 100 -7.47 2.50 -5.58
C PHE A 100 -6.64 3.27 -4.56
N LEU A 101 -6.56 2.76 -3.34
CA LEU A 101 -5.85 3.42 -2.24
C LEU A 101 -4.34 3.19 -2.34
N ARG A 102 -3.53 4.19 -1.95
CA ARG A 102 -2.07 4.10 -2.01
C ARG A 102 -1.45 3.20 -0.93
N CYS A 103 -1.90 3.36 0.32
CA CYS A 103 -1.51 2.54 1.48
C CYS A 103 -2.38 2.92 2.69
N VAL A 104 -2.73 1.95 3.53
CA VAL A 104 -3.51 2.21 4.74
C VAL A 104 -2.70 3.00 5.77
N GLY A 105 -3.36 3.91 6.48
CA GLY A 105 -2.72 4.73 7.51
C GLY A 105 -1.96 5.98 7.03
N CYS A 106 -1.87 6.24 5.71
CA CYS A 106 -1.37 7.53 5.22
C CYS A 106 -2.49 8.59 5.17
N ALA A 107 -2.11 9.85 5.39
CA ALA A 107 -3.06 10.97 5.41
C ALA A 107 -3.79 11.14 4.07
N PHE A 108 -3.10 10.98 2.94
CA PHE A 108 -3.69 11.12 1.60
C PHE A 108 -4.75 10.04 1.31
N ALA A 109 -4.47 8.77 1.63
CA ALA A 109 -5.46 7.70 1.50
C ALA A 109 -6.65 7.92 2.44
N GLN A 110 -6.41 8.43 3.65
CA GLN A 110 -7.47 8.77 4.58
C GLN A 110 -8.38 9.88 4.03
N LYS A 111 -7.81 10.97 3.50
CA LYS A 111 -8.59 12.03 2.85
C LYS A 111 -9.44 11.49 1.70
N THR A 112 -8.82 10.71 0.82
CA THR A 112 -9.50 10.09 -0.33
C THR A 112 -10.66 9.19 0.12
N PHE A 113 -10.42 8.34 1.12
CA PHE A 113 -11.45 7.44 1.65
C PHE A 113 -12.59 8.17 2.35
N ILE A 114 -12.28 9.22 3.13
CA ILE A 114 -13.30 10.05 3.78
C ILE A 114 -14.14 10.80 2.74
N ASN A 115 -13.51 11.33 1.67
CA ASN A 115 -14.24 11.94 0.57
C ASN A 115 -15.18 10.92 -0.09
N LEU A 116 -14.66 9.75 -0.49
CA LEU A 116 -15.46 8.69 -1.09
C LEU A 116 -16.66 8.27 -0.21
N ARG A 117 -16.44 8.17 1.11
CA ARG A 117 -17.49 7.89 2.09
C ARG A 117 -18.54 9.01 2.17
N THR A 118 -18.10 10.26 2.08
CA THR A 118 -19.01 11.42 2.06
C THR A 118 -19.90 11.37 0.82
N LEU A 119 -19.34 11.04 -0.35
CA LEU A 119 -20.11 10.86 -1.59
C LEU A 119 -21.08 9.69 -1.50
N SER A 120 -20.63 8.55 -0.95
CA SER A 120 -21.47 7.37 -0.73
C SER A 120 -22.68 7.69 0.15
N ASN A 121 -22.47 8.39 1.27
CA ASN A 121 -23.56 8.77 2.17
C ASN A 121 -24.50 9.83 1.54
N ARG A 122 -23.96 10.73 0.71
CA ARG A 122 -24.74 11.78 0.05
C ARG A 122 -25.68 11.21 -1.02
N TYR A 123 -25.20 10.27 -1.83
CA TYR A 123 -25.92 9.78 -3.01
C TYR A 123 -26.56 8.40 -2.81
N GLY A 124 -26.22 7.68 -1.75
CA GLY A 124 -26.82 6.38 -1.41
C GLY A 124 -26.77 5.40 -2.58
N ASP A 125 -27.90 4.77 -2.87
CA ASP A 125 -28.02 3.74 -3.90
C ASP A 125 -27.82 4.27 -5.34
N ALA A 126 -27.87 5.59 -5.54
CA ALA A 126 -27.61 6.18 -6.86
C ALA A 126 -26.12 6.07 -7.27
N LEU A 127 -25.21 5.93 -6.30
CA LEU A 127 -23.77 5.86 -6.54
C LEU A 127 -23.13 4.73 -5.74
N THR A 128 -22.63 3.71 -6.44
CA THR A 128 -21.84 2.64 -5.81
C THR A 128 -20.41 3.12 -5.60
N CYS A 129 -19.97 3.23 -4.34
CA CYS A 129 -18.60 3.60 -4.00
C CYS A 129 -17.79 2.36 -3.60
N ILE A 130 -16.67 2.11 -4.29
CA ILE A 130 -15.78 0.98 -4.03
C ILE A 130 -14.36 1.51 -3.76
N ALA A 131 -13.76 1.08 -2.66
CA ALA A 131 -12.35 1.33 -2.36
C ALA A 131 -11.57 0.00 -2.42
N VAL A 132 -10.47 -0.02 -3.16
CA VAL A 132 -9.54 -1.15 -3.25
C VAL A 132 -8.32 -0.86 -2.38
N SER A 133 -7.90 -1.86 -1.59
CA SER A 133 -6.72 -1.81 -0.73
C SER A 133 -5.86 -3.04 -0.99
N HIS A 134 -4.56 -2.85 -1.19
CA HIS A 134 -3.56 -3.93 -1.25
C HIS A 134 -2.89 -4.22 0.08
N ALA A 135 -3.26 -3.51 1.15
CA ALA A 135 -2.86 -3.89 2.49
C ALA A 135 -3.66 -5.10 2.96
N SER A 136 -3.16 -5.81 3.98
CA SER A 136 -3.84 -7.01 4.44
C SER A 136 -5.26 -6.72 4.90
N GLU A 137 -6.12 -7.73 4.84
CA GLU A 137 -7.50 -7.59 5.31
C GLU A 137 -7.55 -7.07 6.75
N GLN A 138 -6.71 -7.62 7.64
CA GLN A 138 -6.66 -7.22 9.04
C GLN A 138 -6.24 -5.75 9.22
N ALA A 139 -5.21 -5.31 8.47
CA ALA A 139 -4.73 -3.93 8.53
C ALA A 139 -5.78 -2.95 8.01
N THR A 140 -6.40 -3.30 6.88
CA THR A 140 -7.43 -2.48 6.23
C THR A 140 -8.66 -2.36 7.12
N GLN A 141 -9.18 -3.46 7.66
CA GLN A 141 -10.32 -3.45 8.59
C GLN A 141 -10.02 -2.61 9.83
N LYS A 142 -8.81 -2.74 10.42
CA LYS A 142 -8.43 -1.96 11.59
C LYS A 142 -8.34 -0.47 11.28
N TRP A 143 -7.74 -0.11 10.15
CA TRP A 143 -7.65 1.28 9.70
C TRP A 143 -9.04 1.88 9.46
N VAL A 144 -9.92 1.18 8.75
CA VAL A 144 -11.31 1.58 8.52
C VAL A 144 -12.07 1.75 9.85
N SER A 145 -11.88 0.85 10.81
CA SER A 145 -12.45 0.97 12.16
C SER A 145 -11.98 2.24 12.88
N LEU A 146 -10.70 2.58 12.80
CA LEU A 146 -10.16 3.83 13.38
C LEU A 146 -10.72 5.09 12.70
N LEU A 147 -11.16 4.99 11.44
CA LEU A 147 -11.85 6.07 10.72
C LEU A 147 -13.34 6.16 11.05
N GLY A 148 -13.86 5.29 11.90
CA GLY A 148 -15.29 5.23 12.25
C GLY A 148 -16.13 4.35 11.31
N GLY A 149 -15.51 3.43 10.58
CA GLY A 149 -16.18 2.44 9.72
C GLY A 149 -16.23 2.82 8.23
N ALA A 150 -16.63 1.84 7.40
CA ALA A 150 -16.74 1.98 5.94
C ALA A 150 -18.07 2.60 5.47
N TRP A 151 -19.14 2.42 6.25
CA TRP A 151 -20.49 2.89 5.89
C TRP A 151 -20.93 2.32 4.53
N GLY A 152 -21.43 3.16 3.61
CA GLY A 152 -21.86 2.72 2.28
C GLY A 152 -20.72 2.38 1.32
N VAL A 153 -19.45 2.56 1.71
CA VAL A 153 -18.29 2.23 0.86
C VAL A 153 -18.00 0.73 0.95
N ARG A 154 -17.99 0.06 -0.20
CA ARG A 154 -17.51 -1.33 -0.29
C ARG A 154 -15.99 -1.33 -0.33
N VAL A 155 -15.35 -1.98 0.63
CA VAL A 155 -13.88 -2.15 0.66
C VAL A 155 -13.52 -3.52 0.09
N VAL A 156 -12.63 -3.55 -0.90
CA VAL A 156 -12.12 -4.76 -1.56
C VAL A 156 -10.63 -4.90 -1.26
N ILE A 157 -10.22 -6.10 -0.90
CA ILE A 157 -8.84 -6.43 -0.58
C ILE A 157 -8.17 -7.07 -1.81
N ASP A 158 -7.02 -6.54 -2.21
CA ASP A 158 -6.20 -6.94 -3.38
C ASP A 158 -4.72 -7.03 -2.98
N GLU A 159 -4.40 -7.94 -2.05
CA GLU A 159 -3.04 -8.09 -1.49
C GLU A 159 -1.99 -8.47 -2.54
N ASP A 160 -2.39 -9.23 -3.56
CA ASP A 160 -1.52 -9.66 -4.66
C ASP A 160 -1.37 -8.61 -5.77
N ARG A 161 -2.16 -7.52 -5.70
CA ARG A 161 -2.18 -6.38 -6.63
C ARG A 161 -2.55 -6.77 -8.07
N ALA A 162 -3.26 -7.87 -8.26
CA ALA A 162 -3.71 -8.27 -9.59
C ALA A 162 -4.75 -7.29 -10.14
N LEU A 163 -5.63 -6.76 -9.29
CA LEU A 163 -6.63 -5.77 -9.71
C LEU A 163 -5.96 -4.40 -9.94
N TYR A 164 -5.03 -3.96 -9.10
CA TYR A 164 -4.19 -2.78 -9.40
C TYR A 164 -3.48 -2.92 -10.76
N ALA A 165 -2.82 -4.05 -11.01
CA ALA A 165 -2.10 -4.30 -12.25
C ALA A 165 -3.04 -4.29 -13.47
N ALA A 166 -4.23 -4.90 -13.38
CA ALA A 166 -5.22 -4.89 -14.45
C ALA A 166 -5.70 -3.48 -14.82
N TRP A 167 -5.72 -2.56 -13.86
CA TRP A 167 -6.06 -1.14 -14.04
C TRP A 167 -4.86 -0.27 -14.41
N GLY A 168 -3.70 -0.87 -14.66
CA GLY A 168 -2.47 -0.18 -15.03
C GLY A 168 -1.81 0.57 -13.87
N LEU A 169 -2.11 0.21 -12.63
CA LEU A 169 -1.54 0.80 -11.42
C LEU A 169 -0.40 -0.09 -10.90
N GLY A 170 0.83 0.37 -11.10
CA GLY A 170 2.03 -0.36 -10.71
C GLY A 170 2.68 0.20 -9.46
N THR A 171 3.99 0.05 -9.37
CA THR A 171 4.82 0.72 -8.38
C THR A 171 5.41 1.99 -8.99
N GLY A 172 5.11 3.14 -8.39
CA GLY A 172 5.65 4.43 -8.79
C GLY A 172 7.17 4.51 -8.56
N GLY A 173 7.85 5.31 -9.39
CA GLY A 173 9.28 5.57 -9.23
C GLY A 173 9.58 6.60 -8.13
N MET A 174 10.88 6.93 -7.96
CA MET A 174 11.35 7.93 -6.99
C MET A 174 10.58 9.25 -7.06
N TRP A 175 10.32 9.75 -8.28
CA TRP A 175 9.61 11.01 -8.50
C TRP A 175 8.13 10.97 -8.10
N TYR A 176 7.51 9.80 -8.11
CA TYR A 176 6.14 9.64 -7.63
C TYR A 176 6.05 9.97 -6.14
N LEU A 177 6.98 9.44 -5.34
CA LEU A 177 6.96 9.52 -3.88
C LEU A 177 7.70 10.74 -3.30
N PHE A 178 8.82 11.14 -3.91
CA PHE A 178 9.73 12.13 -3.34
C PHE A 178 9.80 13.46 -4.10
N ASN A 179 8.83 13.76 -4.96
CA ASN A 179 8.79 15.09 -5.58
C ASN A 179 8.67 16.19 -4.49
N PRO A 180 9.23 17.39 -4.73
CA PRO A 180 9.22 18.47 -3.75
C PRO A 180 7.82 18.81 -3.23
N THR A 181 6.80 18.75 -4.07
CA THR A 181 5.42 19.05 -3.65
C THR A 181 4.90 18.00 -2.68
N THR A 182 5.08 16.70 -2.96
CA THR A 182 4.70 15.62 -2.04
C THR A 182 5.38 15.76 -0.68
N GLN A 183 6.67 16.16 -0.66
CA GLN A 183 7.41 16.38 0.59
C GLN A 183 6.83 17.55 1.40
N VAL A 184 6.54 18.68 0.72
CA VAL A 184 5.90 19.85 1.35
C VAL A 184 4.51 19.50 1.89
N GLN A 185 3.71 18.75 1.13
CA GLN A 185 2.38 18.32 1.58
C GLN A 185 2.49 17.35 2.76
N GLY A 186 3.44 16.43 2.73
CA GLY A 186 3.70 15.52 3.85
C GLY A 186 3.96 16.25 5.17
N TRP A 187 4.57 17.44 5.14
CA TRP A 187 4.77 18.28 6.33
C TRP A 187 3.52 19.04 6.77
N LYS A 188 2.60 19.35 5.84
CA LYS A 188 1.33 20.01 6.14
C LYS A 188 0.27 19.04 6.65
N GLU A 189 0.33 17.78 6.21
CA GLU A 189 -0.62 16.76 6.61
C GLU A 189 -0.39 16.28 8.05
N THR A 190 -1.44 16.35 8.86
CA THR A 190 -1.46 15.79 10.21
C THR A 190 -2.42 14.59 10.26
N GLY A 191 -2.32 13.77 11.32
CA GLY A 191 -3.26 12.65 11.51
C GLY A 191 -2.89 11.36 10.78
N TRP A 192 -1.61 11.11 10.51
CA TRP A 192 -1.14 9.81 10.04
C TRP A 192 -1.50 8.72 11.06
N LEU A 193 -2.24 7.70 10.61
CA LEU A 193 -2.69 6.59 11.47
C LEU A 193 -1.83 5.33 11.35
N GLY A 194 -0.81 5.35 10.48
CA GLY A 194 0.04 4.19 10.22
C GLY A 194 0.63 3.55 11.48
N GLU A 195 1.11 4.35 12.43
CA GLU A 195 1.69 3.84 13.69
C GLU A 195 0.64 3.16 14.59
N LYS A 196 -0.57 3.72 14.67
CA LYS A 196 -1.67 3.13 15.46
C LYS A 196 -2.13 1.80 14.88
N VAL A 197 -2.20 1.71 13.55
CA VAL A 197 -2.56 0.48 12.85
C VAL A 197 -1.46 -0.57 13.00
N ALA A 198 -0.20 -0.21 12.73
CA ALA A 198 0.96 -1.08 12.90
C ALA A 198 1.07 -1.64 14.32
N GLY A 199 0.93 -0.78 15.33
CA GLY A 199 0.96 -1.20 16.73
C GLY A 199 -0.20 -2.12 17.13
N ALA A 200 -1.37 -2.00 16.50
CA ALA A 200 -2.51 -2.89 16.75
C ALA A 200 -2.30 -4.29 16.15
N ILE A 201 -1.74 -4.36 14.94
CA ILE A 201 -1.45 -5.63 14.26
C ILE A 201 -0.36 -6.40 15.02
N GLN A 202 0.72 -5.71 15.42
CA GLN A 202 1.83 -6.33 16.17
C GLN A 202 1.37 -6.97 17.49
N ARG A 203 0.45 -6.31 18.22
CA ARG A 203 -0.12 -6.85 19.47
C ARG A 203 -0.96 -8.09 19.24
N LYS A 204 -1.80 -8.09 18.20
CA LYS A 204 -2.64 -9.25 17.87
C LYS A 204 -1.81 -10.48 17.48
N GLY A 205 -0.73 -10.30 16.73
CA GLY A 205 0.19 -11.39 16.39
C GLY A 205 0.98 -11.96 17.58
N LEU A 206 1.16 -11.19 18.67
CA LEU A 206 1.75 -11.68 19.92
C LEU A 206 0.74 -12.47 20.78
N ASP A 207 -0.55 -12.11 20.71
CA ASP A 207 -1.62 -12.80 21.44
C ASP A 207 -1.99 -14.15 20.78
N ASP A 208 -1.97 -14.24 19.44
CA ASP A 208 -2.16 -15.51 18.72
C ASP A 208 -1.03 -16.54 19.01
N LYS A 209 0.19 -16.07 19.35
CA LYS A 209 1.31 -16.94 19.77
C LYS A 209 1.19 -17.50 21.19
N LYS A 210 0.18 -17.09 21.97
CA LYS A 210 -0.02 -17.53 23.37
C LYS A 210 -1.05 -18.64 23.55
N VAL A 211 -1.68 -19.14 22.48
CA VAL A 211 -2.53 -20.33 22.58
C VAL A 211 -1.64 -21.58 22.66
N PRO A 212 -1.73 -22.41 23.72
CA PRO A 212 -0.87 -23.59 23.84
C PRO A 212 -1.23 -24.61 22.76
N LYS A 213 -0.29 -24.89 21.84
CA LYS A 213 -0.37 -26.03 20.91
C LYS A 213 -0.47 -27.32 21.73
N LYS A 214 -1.66 -27.92 21.79
CA LYS A 214 -1.80 -29.33 22.17
C LYS A 214 -1.22 -30.17 21.04
N ALA A 215 -0.38 -31.13 21.44
CA ALA A 215 0.47 -31.94 20.59
C ALA A 215 -0.25 -32.65 19.44
N ALA A 216 0.35 -32.58 18.25
CA ALA A 216 0.47 -33.69 17.33
C ALA A 216 1.70 -33.41 16.44
N ALA A 217 2.71 -34.27 16.57
CA ALA A 217 3.80 -34.35 15.62
C ALA A 217 3.26 -34.83 14.28
N LEU A 218 3.73 -34.24 13.19
CA LEU A 218 3.96 -34.85 11.87
C LEU A 218 4.65 -33.78 11.01
N ASP A 219 5.72 -34.21 10.34
CA ASP A 219 6.52 -33.45 9.41
C ASP A 219 5.66 -32.88 8.26
N ASP A 220 5.88 -31.61 7.93
CA ASP A 220 5.86 -31.12 6.55
C ASP A 220 6.70 -29.85 6.48
N ASP A 221 7.49 -29.73 5.42
CA ASP A 221 8.38 -28.61 5.13
C ASP A 221 7.60 -27.29 5.06
N ASP A 222 7.69 -26.45 6.10
CA ASP A 222 7.23 -25.05 6.09
C ASP A 222 8.21 -24.18 5.26
N GLU A 223 8.40 -24.51 3.98
CA GLU A 223 8.83 -23.53 2.97
C GLU A 223 7.66 -22.57 2.72
N ASP A 224 7.55 -21.51 3.53
CA ASP A 224 6.92 -20.20 3.23
C ASP A 224 6.53 -19.41 4.52
N GLU A 225 7.32 -19.44 5.60
CA GLU A 225 6.98 -18.66 6.82
C GLU A 225 7.26 -17.13 6.66
N ASP A 226 7.56 -16.62 5.45
CA ASP A 226 7.79 -15.19 5.18
C ASP A 226 6.45 -14.44 5.05
N GLY A 227 5.91 -13.95 6.18
CA GLY A 227 4.73 -13.07 6.18
C GLY A 227 4.93 -11.85 5.26
N PRO A 228 3.96 -11.50 4.39
CA PRO A 228 4.23 -10.67 3.22
C PRO A 228 4.55 -9.22 3.60
N LEU A 229 5.56 -8.64 2.93
CA LEU A 229 5.97 -7.22 2.93
C LEU A 229 4.84 -6.18 2.74
N THR A 230 3.61 -6.64 2.51
CA THR A 230 2.41 -5.90 2.16
C THR A 230 1.38 -5.86 3.30
N VAL A 231 1.68 -6.35 4.52
CA VAL A 231 0.71 -6.32 5.64
C VAL A 231 0.07 -4.93 5.82
N MET A 232 0.89 -3.88 5.81
CA MET A 232 0.43 -2.48 5.90
C MET A 232 0.21 -1.80 4.54
N GLY A 233 0.26 -2.59 3.47
CA GLY A 233 0.46 -2.13 2.10
C GLY A 233 1.87 -1.57 1.89
N ASN A 234 2.06 -0.99 0.71
CA ASN A 234 3.33 -0.45 0.26
C ASN A 234 3.15 0.99 -0.25
N LYS A 235 4.05 1.91 0.16
CA LYS A 235 3.96 3.35 -0.16
C LYS A 235 4.28 3.69 -1.61
N TRP A 236 4.97 2.80 -2.29
CA TRP A 236 5.33 2.93 -3.71
C TRP A 236 4.19 2.52 -4.63
N GLN A 237 3.14 1.86 -4.12
CA GLN A 237 1.99 1.49 -4.93
C GLN A 237 1.30 2.75 -5.48
N GLU A 238 1.04 2.79 -6.78
CA GLU A 238 0.29 3.87 -7.41
C GLU A 238 -1.19 3.81 -7.00
N ALA A 239 -1.77 4.98 -6.70
CA ALA A 239 -3.20 5.17 -6.48
C ALA A 239 -3.92 5.57 -7.78
N GLY A 240 -5.26 5.54 -7.75
CA GLY A 240 -6.08 5.98 -8.88
C GLY A 240 -7.56 6.02 -8.52
N ALA A 241 -8.37 6.65 -9.37
CA ALA A 241 -9.81 6.69 -9.21
C ALA A 241 -10.47 6.73 -10.59
N PHE A 242 -11.59 6.03 -10.73
CA PHE A 242 -12.29 5.83 -11.99
C PHE A 242 -13.80 5.89 -11.75
N ALA A 243 -14.50 6.55 -12.66
CA ALA A 243 -15.94 6.56 -12.74
C ALA A 243 -16.38 5.61 -13.86
N ILE A 244 -17.23 4.64 -13.52
CA ILE A 244 -17.72 3.59 -14.42
C ILE A 244 -19.23 3.69 -14.52
N ASP A 245 -19.73 3.82 -15.75
CA ASP A 245 -21.17 3.91 -16.02
C ASP A 245 -21.89 2.56 -15.82
N GLY A 246 -23.23 2.58 -15.94
CA GLY A 246 -24.06 1.37 -15.80
C GLY A 246 -23.79 0.28 -16.84
N THR A 247 -23.03 0.56 -17.90
CA THR A 247 -22.64 -0.39 -18.96
C THR A 247 -21.24 -0.96 -18.76
N GLY A 248 -20.54 -0.56 -17.69
CA GLY A 248 -19.16 -0.97 -17.44
C GLY A 248 -18.11 -0.19 -18.24
N THR A 249 -18.43 1.03 -18.69
CA THR A 249 -17.51 1.89 -19.46
C THR A 249 -16.91 2.95 -18.54
N VAL A 250 -15.61 3.20 -18.66
CA VAL A 250 -14.92 4.27 -17.93
C VAL A 250 -15.30 5.61 -18.57
N ILE A 251 -15.84 6.54 -17.77
CA ILE A 251 -16.28 7.86 -18.25
C ILE A 251 -15.50 9.02 -17.62
N TRP A 252 -14.73 8.75 -16.56
CA TRP A 252 -13.84 9.71 -15.93
C TRP A 252 -12.77 8.98 -15.10
N GLY A 253 -11.65 9.64 -14.87
CA GLY A 253 -10.63 9.20 -13.94
C GLY A 253 -9.34 8.74 -14.61
N GLY A 254 -8.48 8.11 -13.82
CA GLY A 254 -7.11 7.77 -14.20
C GLY A 254 -6.25 7.39 -13.00
N LYS A 255 -4.96 7.25 -13.26
CA LYS A 255 -3.98 7.06 -12.20
C LYS A 255 -3.56 8.39 -11.57
N ALA A 256 -3.26 8.35 -10.27
CA ALA A 256 -2.62 9.45 -9.59
C ALA A 256 -1.21 9.67 -10.15
N MET A 257 -0.84 10.91 -10.46
CA MET A 257 0.47 11.21 -11.04
C MET A 257 1.57 11.31 -9.98
N ARG A 258 1.18 11.56 -8.73
CA ARG A 258 2.07 11.74 -7.58
C ARG A 258 1.47 11.08 -6.36
N ALA A 259 2.29 10.83 -5.36
CA ALA A 259 1.83 10.16 -4.17
C ALA A 259 0.88 11.05 -3.31
N ASP A 260 1.02 12.38 -3.36
CA ASP A 260 0.14 13.36 -2.67
C ASP A 260 -1.13 13.73 -3.47
N ASP A 261 -1.32 13.15 -4.65
CA ASP A 261 -2.42 13.49 -5.54
C ASP A 261 -3.74 12.90 -5.02
N VAL A 262 -4.58 13.77 -4.45
CA VAL A 262 -5.94 13.44 -4.01
C VAL A 262 -6.87 13.81 -5.16
N MET A 263 -7.39 12.80 -5.86
CA MET A 263 -8.24 13.02 -7.02
C MET A 263 -9.58 13.64 -6.63
N GLU A 264 -10.10 14.54 -7.49
CA GLU A 264 -11.37 15.25 -7.31
C GLU A 264 -12.58 14.32 -7.57
N LEU A 265 -12.91 13.50 -6.58
CA LEU A 265 -13.94 12.46 -6.67
C LEU A 265 -15.35 13.03 -6.97
N GLU A 266 -15.61 14.26 -6.55
CA GLU A 266 -16.83 15.00 -6.79
C GLU A 266 -17.13 15.16 -8.28
N ASP A 267 -16.11 15.36 -9.11
CA ASP A 267 -16.28 15.52 -10.55
C ASP A 267 -16.69 14.19 -11.19
N GLY A 268 -16.05 13.09 -10.81
CA GLY A 268 -16.43 11.74 -11.23
C GLY A 268 -17.87 11.39 -10.81
N ALA A 269 -18.25 11.71 -9.57
CA ALA A 269 -19.61 11.53 -9.08
C ALA A 269 -20.63 12.37 -9.85
N ARG A 270 -20.30 13.64 -10.14
CA ARG A 270 -21.18 14.54 -10.92
C ARG A 270 -21.40 14.01 -12.33
N ILE A 271 -20.35 13.54 -13.00
CA ILE A 271 -20.43 12.97 -14.35
C ILE A 271 -21.26 11.67 -14.34
N LEU A 272 -21.09 10.83 -13.31
CA LEU A 272 -21.90 9.60 -13.18
C LEU A 272 -23.37 9.88 -12.94
N LEU A 273 -23.71 10.98 -12.27
CA LEU A 273 -25.06 11.31 -11.83
C LEU A 273 -25.78 12.32 -12.73
N ALA A 274 -25.10 12.83 -13.75
CA ALA A 274 -25.73 13.55 -14.86
C ALA A 274 -26.73 12.63 -15.62
#